data_AF-A0A972YT53-F1
#
_entry.id   AF-A0A972YT53-F1
#
_cell.length_a   1.000
_cell.length_b   1.000
_cell.length_c   1.000
_cell.angle_alpha   90.00
_cell.angle_beta   90.00
_cell.angle_gamma   90.00
#
_symmetry.space_group_name_H-M   'P 1'
#
loop_
_entity.id
_entity.type
_entity.pdbx_description
1 polymer ?
#
loop_
_entity_poly.entity_id
_entity_poly.type
_entity_poly.pdbx_seq_one_letter_code
_entity_poly.pdbx_strand_id
1 'polypeptide(L)'
;MNLLKTLAAASVIALASFGANASQITSGGVTWDPDFDNGFFSDFTSNGFFKQYYVAGTSRNGINVGDIITDFSLVTLADTLQGYGFLTSLNGQNQGEYCVTCQLLTFTFTDFELVNLTGTGSPIFSGGSAAVYADTGGLPTDYASASDDLLWLELEAVINPLAGDGAGSTIDVAGNVTDGAFGNAYFNVIGGLVASNFDTNGQIFGSDLAYSSVRTGGTDAGTFIMNGNSIPEPTSLAIFALGLLGLAGAARRKA
;
A
#
# COMPACT_ATOMS: atom_id res chain seq x y z
N MET A 1 -20.52 -17.33 -47.71
CA MET A 1 -21.24 -16.77 -46.53
C MET A 1 -21.35 -15.27 -46.75
N ASN A 2 -22.56 -14.69 -46.81
CA ASN A 2 -22.72 -13.28 -47.21
C ASN A 2 -22.05 -12.31 -46.22
N LEU A 3 -21.38 -11.28 -46.75
CA LEU A 3 -20.62 -10.24 -46.03
C LEU A 3 -21.37 -9.67 -44.82
N LEU A 4 -22.69 -9.49 -44.96
CA LEU A 4 -23.61 -8.99 -43.93
C LEU A 4 -23.70 -9.89 -42.68
N LYS A 5 -23.61 -11.21 -42.84
CA LYS A 5 -23.61 -12.16 -41.71
C LYS A 5 -22.28 -12.16 -40.97
N THR A 6 -21.18 -11.91 -41.69
CA THR A 6 -19.83 -11.82 -41.11
C THR A 6 -19.67 -10.51 -40.32
N LEU A 7 -20.18 -9.39 -40.85
CA LEU A 7 -20.21 -8.10 -40.15
C LEU A 7 -21.07 -8.16 -38.89
N ALA A 8 -22.30 -8.69 -38.97
CA ALA A 8 -23.19 -8.78 -37.81
C ALA A 8 -22.59 -9.65 -36.68
N ALA A 9 -21.91 -10.75 -37.01
CA ALA A 9 -21.24 -11.59 -36.02
C ALA A 9 -20.03 -10.88 -35.38
N ALA A 10 -19.23 -10.15 -36.16
CA ALA A 10 -18.11 -9.36 -35.64
C ALA A 10 -18.58 -8.20 -34.75
N SER A 11 -19.69 -7.54 -35.10
CA SER A 11 -20.29 -6.45 -34.31
C SER A 11 -20.80 -6.93 -32.94
N VAL A 12 -21.44 -8.09 -32.88
CA VAL A 12 -21.93 -8.67 -31.60
C VAL A 12 -20.77 -9.07 -30.68
N ILE A 13 -19.66 -9.57 -31.24
CA ILE A 13 -18.46 -9.92 -30.47
C ILE A 13 -17.74 -8.65 -29.98
N ALA A 14 -17.61 -7.62 -30.83
CA ALA A 14 -17.06 -6.34 -30.42
C ALA A 14 -17.90 -5.71 -29.30
N LEU A 15 -19.23 -5.74 -29.40
CA LEU A 15 -20.14 -5.26 -28.35
C LEU A 15 -20.02 -6.05 -27.03
N ALA A 16 -19.74 -7.36 -27.10
CA ALA A 16 -19.51 -8.20 -25.91
C ALA A 16 -18.14 -7.98 -25.27
N SER A 17 -17.19 -7.35 -25.97
CA SER A 17 -15.83 -7.09 -25.48
C SER A 17 -15.73 -5.86 -24.58
N PHE A 18 -16.75 -5.00 -24.56
CA PHE A 18 -16.78 -3.76 -23.76
C PHE A 18 -17.37 -3.95 -22.35
N GLY A 19 -17.67 -5.18 -21.93
CA GLY A 19 -18.32 -5.48 -20.64
C GLY A 19 -17.46 -6.27 -19.65
N ALA A 20 -16.19 -6.52 -19.94
CA ALA A 20 -15.28 -7.17 -19.01
C ALA A 20 -14.83 -6.14 -17.96
N ASN A 21 -15.63 -5.96 -16.91
CA ASN A 21 -15.13 -5.39 -15.67
C ASN A 21 -14.22 -6.45 -15.03
N ALA A 22 -13.03 -6.10 -14.53
CA ALA A 22 -12.27 -7.06 -13.75
C ALA A 22 -13.13 -7.53 -12.56
N SER A 23 -13.20 -8.85 -12.37
CA SER A 23 -13.84 -9.38 -11.18
C SER A 23 -12.99 -9.08 -9.96
N GLN A 24 -13.63 -8.94 -8.80
CA GLN A 24 -12.92 -8.90 -7.53
C GLN A 24 -11.94 -10.07 -7.42
N ILE A 25 -10.73 -9.77 -6.94
CA ILE A 25 -9.67 -10.73 -6.68
C ILE A 25 -9.74 -11.09 -5.20
N THR A 26 -9.61 -12.38 -4.87
CA THR A 26 -9.54 -12.83 -3.47
C THR A 26 -8.27 -13.64 -3.24
N SER A 27 -7.40 -13.16 -2.35
CA SER A 27 -6.15 -13.81 -1.99
C SER A 27 -5.79 -13.53 -0.54
N GLY A 28 -5.34 -14.56 0.19
CA GLY A 28 -5.00 -14.45 1.61
C GLY A 28 -6.19 -14.13 2.52
N GLY A 29 -7.40 -14.42 2.08
CA GLY A 29 -8.62 -14.05 2.82
C GLY A 29 -9.10 -12.63 2.61
N VAL A 30 -8.40 -11.87 1.77
CA VAL A 30 -8.71 -10.47 1.45
C VAL A 30 -9.27 -10.39 0.03
N THR A 31 -10.35 -9.64 -0.14
CA THR A 31 -11.00 -9.38 -1.41
C THR A 31 -10.89 -7.90 -1.77
N TRP A 32 -10.46 -7.60 -2.99
CA TRP A 32 -10.41 -6.23 -3.52
C TRP A 32 -10.83 -6.20 -4.99
N ASP A 33 -11.21 -5.02 -5.48
CA ASP A 33 -11.56 -4.78 -6.88
C ASP A 33 -10.38 -4.08 -7.57
N PRO A 34 -9.69 -4.74 -8.52
CA PRO A 34 -8.54 -4.15 -9.18
C PRO A 34 -8.87 -3.03 -10.16
N ASP A 35 -10.15 -2.85 -10.53
CA ASP A 35 -10.63 -1.77 -11.38
C ASP A 35 -11.51 -0.78 -10.59
N PHE A 36 -11.32 -0.69 -9.27
CA PHE A 36 -12.16 0.13 -8.40
C PHE A 36 -12.11 1.62 -8.80
N ASP A 37 -13.21 2.12 -9.35
CA ASP A 37 -13.36 3.54 -9.69
C ASP A 37 -13.90 4.34 -8.50
N ASN A 38 -13.01 5.06 -7.84
CA ASN A 38 -13.33 6.04 -6.80
C ASN A 38 -13.48 7.47 -7.34
N GLY A 39 -13.48 7.66 -8.66
CA GLY A 39 -13.44 8.96 -9.33
C GLY A 39 -12.05 9.60 -9.40
N PHE A 40 -10.99 8.88 -9.01
CA PHE A 40 -9.59 9.30 -9.05
C PHE A 40 -8.71 8.32 -9.85
N PHE A 41 -7.42 8.63 -9.98
CA PHE A 41 -6.46 7.85 -10.78
C PHE A 41 -5.91 6.60 -10.07
N SER A 42 -6.38 6.28 -8.86
CA SER A 42 -5.89 5.17 -8.05
C SER A 42 -6.99 4.15 -7.81
N ASP A 43 -6.80 2.92 -8.31
CA ASP A 43 -7.74 1.82 -8.05
C ASP A 43 -7.58 1.24 -6.65
N PHE A 44 -6.39 1.25 -6.06
CA PHE A 44 -6.17 0.82 -4.67
C PHE A 44 -6.28 2.03 -3.75
N THR A 45 -7.20 1.96 -2.78
CA THR A 45 -7.29 2.96 -1.72
C THR A 45 -7.68 2.29 -0.42
N SER A 46 -6.97 2.63 0.66
CA SER A 46 -7.30 2.21 2.01
C SER A 46 -7.20 3.37 2.99
N ASN A 47 -7.99 3.28 4.05
CA ASN A 47 -7.96 4.22 5.18
C ASN A 47 -7.72 3.43 6.45
N GLY A 48 -7.06 4.03 7.44
CA GLY A 48 -6.75 3.32 8.68
C GLY A 48 -6.33 4.21 9.83
N PHE A 49 -6.05 3.56 10.95
CA PHE A 49 -5.49 4.15 12.15
C PHE A 49 -4.13 3.57 12.44
N PHE A 50 -3.23 4.36 13.01
CA PHE A 50 -1.92 3.90 13.41
C PHE A 50 -1.52 4.45 14.78
N LYS A 51 -0.54 3.80 15.38
CA LYS A 51 0.28 4.27 16.49
C LYS A 51 1.74 4.21 16.11
N GLN A 52 2.54 5.13 16.63
CA GLN A 52 3.96 5.23 16.34
C GLN A 52 4.76 5.55 17.61
N TYR A 53 6.01 5.14 17.61
CA TYR A 53 6.99 5.43 18.65
C TYR A 53 8.38 5.42 18.03
N TYR A 54 9.37 5.92 18.76
CA TYR A 54 10.77 5.76 18.37
C TYR A 54 11.40 4.61 19.15
N VAL A 55 12.39 3.96 18.55
CA VAL A 55 13.24 2.98 19.21
C VAL A 55 14.65 3.53 19.27
N ALA A 56 15.25 3.45 20.45
CA ALA A 56 16.56 4.03 20.70
C ALA A 56 17.65 3.31 19.87
N GLY A 57 18.32 4.04 18.98
CA GLY A 57 19.44 3.49 18.20
C GLY A 57 20.79 3.60 18.91
N THR A 58 20.88 4.48 19.90
CA THR A 58 22.09 4.67 20.71
C THR A 58 21.74 4.77 22.19
N SER A 59 22.63 4.25 23.05
CA SER A 59 22.44 4.34 24.50
C SER A 59 22.79 5.75 25.01
N ARG A 60 21.90 6.31 25.84
CA ARG A 60 22.03 7.67 26.41
C ARG A 60 21.23 7.80 27.69
N ASN A 61 21.78 8.41 28.74
CA ASN A 61 21.05 8.87 29.93
C ASN A 61 19.97 7.90 30.49
N GLY A 62 20.28 6.60 30.58
CA GLY A 62 19.35 5.58 31.09
C GLY A 62 18.38 4.98 30.06
N ILE A 63 18.48 5.39 28.79
CA ILE A 63 17.87 4.75 27.62
C ILE A 63 18.92 3.83 27.00
N ASN A 64 18.61 2.55 26.88
CA ASN A 64 19.43 1.55 26.21
C ASN A 64 19.03 1.42 24.74
N VAL A 65 19.94 0.88 23.93
CA VAL A 65 19.61 0.54 22.53
C VAL A 65 18.44 -0.46 22.52
N GLY A 66 17.42 -0.19 21.70
CA GLY A 66 16.20 -0.98 21.61
C GLY A 66 15.07 -0.55 22.56
N ASP A 67 15.31 0.39 23.47
CA ASP A 67 14.25 0.91 24.33
C ASP A 67 13.23 1.73 23.52
N ILE A 68 11.94 1.54 23.81
CA ILE A 68 10.85 2.32 23.22
C ILE A 68 10.83 3.73 23.85
N ILE A 69 10.82 4.74 22.99
CA ILE A 69 10.76 6.15 23.33
C ILE A 69 9.37 6.68 22.93
N THR A 70 8.54 6.95 23.94
CA THR A 70 7.21 7.56 23.77
C THR A 70 7.20 9.07 24.02
N ASP A 71 8.21 9.59 24.72
CA ASP A 71 8.44 11.03 24.84
C ASP A 71 9.30 11.52 23.68
N PHE A 72 8.65 12.12 22.68
CA PHE A 72 9.33 12.56 21.45
C PHE A 72 10.32 13.71 21.67
N SER A 73 10.33 14.34 22.85
CA SER A 73 11.36 15.33 23.20
C SER A 73 12.73 14.69 23.50
N LEU A 74 12.76 13.38 23.75
CA LEU A 74 13.97 12.61 24.03
C LEU A 74 14.61 12.00 22.78
N VAL A 75 13.96 12.13 21.63
CA VAL A 75 14.41 11.55 20.36
C VAL A 75 15.66 12.26 19.87
N THR A 76 16.63 11.47 19.41
CA THR A 76 17.90 11.94 18.88
C THR A 76 18.21 11.28 17.55
N LEU A 77 19.26 11.74 16.87
CA LEU A 77 19.74 11.07 15.66
C LEU A 77 20.06 9.60 15.94
N ALA A 78 19.95 8.77 14.90
CA ALA A 78 20.04 7.31 14.91
C ALA A 78 18.88 6.58 15.59
N ASP A 79 17.92 7.25 16.23
CA ASP A 79 16.69 6.60 16.67
C ASP A 79 15.82 6.25 15.46
N THR A 80 15.14 5.11 15.53
CA THR A 80 14.30 4.62 14.43
C THR A 80 12.83 4.85 14.74
N LEU A 81 12.09 5.41 13.79
CA LEU A 81 10.64 5.53 13.86
C LEU A 81 10.02 4.17 13.48
N GLN A 82 9.11 3.71 14.34
CA GLN A 82 8.40 2.45 14.20
C GLN A 82 6.93 2.64 14.58
N GLY A 83 6.06 1.80 14.06
CA GLY A 83 4.66 1.81 14.43
C GLY A 83 3.85 0.67 13.83
N TYR A 84 2.58 0.66 14.22
CA TYR A 84 1.63 -0.36 13.83
C TYR A 84 0.23 0.24 13.76
N GLY A 85 -0.68 -0.43 13.07
CA GLY A 85 -2.02 0.06 12.80
C GLY A 85 -2.89 -0.96 12.11
N PHE A 86 -4.04 -0.50 11.65
CA PHE A 86 -5.00 -1.32 10.93
C PHE A 86 -5.81 -0.51 9.93
N LEU A 87 -6.27 -1.19 8.89
CA LEU A 87 -7.14 -0.64 7.87
C LEU A 87 -8.60 -0.75 8.34
N THR A 88 -9.38 0.29 8.06
CA THR A 88 -10.83 0.33 8.31
C THR A 88 -11.64 0.16 7.03
N SER A 89 -11.02 0.47 5.88
CA SER A 89 -11.62 0.30 4.57
C SER A 89 -10.56 0.01 3.52
N LEU A 90 -10.98 -0.69 2.48
CA LEU A 90 -10.19 -1.04 1.30
C LEU A 90 -11.10 -0.98 0.07
N ASN A 91 -10.74 -0.23 -0.97
CA ASN A 91 -11.52 -0.10 -2.21
C ASN A 91 -13.00 0.25 -1.94
N GLY A 92 -13.24 1.17 -0.99
CA GLY A 92 -14.59 1.57 -0.56
C GLY A 92 -15.37 0.51 0.23
N GLN A 93 -14.81 -0.69 0.41
CA GLN A 93 -15.37 -1.77 1.21
C GLN A 93 -14.99 -1.62 2.67
N ASN A 94 -15.89 -1.99 3.58
CA ASN A 94 -15.61 -2.08 5.01
C ASN A 94 -14.95 -3.42 5.37
N GLN A 95 -14.48 -3.53 6.61
CA GLN A 95 -13.80 -4.72 7.14
C GLN A 95 -14.53 -6.04 6.88
N GLY A 96 -15.85 -6.09 7.06
CA GLY A 96 -16.63 -7.31 6.86
C GLY A 96 -16.84 -7.68 5.39
N GLU A 97 -16.49 -6.78 4.47
CA GLU A 97 -16.62 -6.98 3.03
C GLU A 97 -15.27 -7.39 2.41
N TYR A 98 -14.18 -6.68 2.73
CA TYR A 98 -12.86 -7.03 2.19
C TYR A 98 -12.20 -8.20 2.91
N CYS A 99 -12.49 -8.46 4.19
CA CYS A 99 -11.93 -9.61 4.92
C CYS A 99 -12.91 -10.78 4.94
N VAL A 100 -12.74 -11.73 4.02
CA VAL A 100 -13.59 -12.92 3.89
C VAL A 100 -13.20 -14.01 4.88
N THR A 101 -11.89 -14.23 5.06
CA THR A 101 -11.37 -15.22 6.02
C THR A 101 -10.41 -14.64 7.05
N CYS A 102 -9.90 -13.43 6.83
CA CYS A 102 -9.25 -12.63 7.86
C CYS A 102 -10.29 -11.89 8.70
N GLN A 103 -9.85 -11.33 9.82
CA GLN A 103 -10.64 -10.40 10.61
C GLN A 103 -10.35 -8.97 10.16
N LEU A 104 -9.10 -8.56 9.98
CA LEU A 104 -8.73 -7.27 9.39
C LEU A 104 -7.37 -7.32 8.66
N LEU A 105 -7.06 -6.24 7.97
CA LEU A 105 -5.70 -5.96 7.53
C LEU A 105 -5.01 -5.08 8.58
N THR A 106 -3.88 -5.55 9.11
CA THR A 106 -2.98 -4.79 9.96
C THR A 106 -1.81 -4.24 9.15
N PHE A 107 -1.22 -3.16 9.64
CA PHE A 107 -0.12 -2.45 9.00
C PHE A 107 0.99 -2.24 10.02
N THR A 108 2.24 -2.48 9.64
CA THR A 108 3.42 -2.14 10.44
C THR A 108 4.42 -1.36 9.62
N PHE A 109 5.24 -0.57 10.30
CA PHE A 109 6.37 0.13 9.70
C PHE A 109 7.51 0.25 10.71
N THR A 110 8.75 0.17 10.23
CA THR A 110 9.94 0.16 11.09
C THR A 110 11.17 0.65 10.32
N ASP A 111 12.29 0.80 11.02
CA ASP A 111 13.62 1.07 10.46
C ASP A 111 13.77 2.41 9.74
N PHE A 112 12.88 3.36 10.02
CA PHE A 112 13.02 4.75 9.56
C PHE A 112 13.99 5.48 10.49
N GLU A 113 15.28 5.43 10.18
CA GLU A 113 16.32 6.05 11.01
C GLU A 113 16.31 7.57 10.86
N LEU A 114 16.23 8.29 11.98
CA LEU A 114 16.40 9.74 12.01
C LEU A 114 17.88 10.08 11.78
N VAL A 115 18.25 10.41 10.55
CA VAL A 115 19.65 10.65 10.17
C VAL A 115 20.05 12.11 10.27
N ASN A 116 19.09 13.04 10.12
CA ASN A 116 19.37 14.47 10.21
C ASN A 116 18.11 15.28 10.56
N LEU A 117 18.31 16.55 10.90
CA LEU A 117 17.26 17.56 11.00
C LEU A 117 17.58 18.68 10.01
N THR A 118 16.59 19.14 9.26
CA THR A 118 16.71 20.36 8.46
C THR A 118 17.00 21.57 9.36
N GLY A 119 17.45 22.68 8.78
CA GLY A 119 17.67 23.93 9.54
C GLY A 119 16.43 24.46 10.27
N THR A 120 15.23 24.03 9.88
CA THR A 120 13.95 24.34 10.53
C THR A 120 13.48 23.26 11.53
N GLY A 121 14.25 22.20 11.72
CA GLY A 121 13.98 21.13 12.68
C GLY A 121 13.13 19.96 12.14
N SER A 122 12.79 19.96 10.85
CA SER A 122 12.07 18.84 10.22
C SER A 122 12.97 17.62 10.09
N PRO A 123 12.48 16.43 10.48
CA PRO A 123 13.28 15.22 10.46
C PRO A 123 13.56 14.73 9.05
N ILE A 124 14.77 14.23 8.84
CA ILE A 124 15.19 13.55 7.63
C ILE A 124 15.41 12.08 8.00
N PHE A 125 14.70 11.20 7.32
CA PHE A 125 14.74 9.76 7.55
C PHE A 125 15.46 9.03 6.42
N SER A 126 16.15 7.96 6.77
CA SER A 126 16.76 7.01 5.83
C SER A 126 16.32 5.59 6.15
N GLY A 127 16.32 4.74 5.12
CA GLY A 127 15.83 3.37 5.22
C GLY A 127 14.31 3.32 5.40
N GLY A 128 13.85 2.29 6.10
CA GLY A 128 12.45 2.10 6.40
C GLY A 128 11.81 1.01 5.56
N SER A 129 11.01 0.20 6.24
CA SER A 129 10.18 -0.84 5.65
C SER A 129 8.78 -0.78 6.24
N ALA A 130 7.83 -1.32 5.52
CA ALA A 130 6.48 -1.50 6.01
C ALA A 130 5.90 -2.83 5.53
N ALA A 131 4.85 -3.29 6.19
CA ALA A 131 4.18 -4.52 5.81
C ALA A 131 2.69 -4.44 6.13
N VAL A 132 1.91 -5.18 5.35
CA VAL A 132 0.48 -5.39 5.58
C VAL A 132 0.24 -6.87 5.82
N TYR A 133 -0.54 -7.21 6.85
CA TYR A 133 -0.84 -8.58 7.22
C TYR A 133 -2.35 -8.82 7.19
N ALA A 134 -2.75 -10.01 6.73
CA ALA A 134 -4.13 -10.48 6.84
C ALA A 134 -4.32 -11.19 8.18
N ASP A 135 -4.79 -10.41 9.15
CA ASP A 135 -4.83 -10.73 10.58
C ASP A 135 -6.15 -11.42 10.98
N THR A 136 -6.06 -12.41 11.86
CA THR A 136 -7.16 -13.22 12.41
C THR A 136 -7.35 -13.04 13.92
N GLY A 137 -6.46 -12.34 14.60
CA GLY A 137 -6.44 -12.06 16.04
C GLY A 137 -7.23 -10.82 16.47
N GLY A 138 -7.57 -9.92 15.53
CA GLY A 138 -8.41 -8.76 15.80
C GLY A 138 -7.62 -7.46 15.93
N LEU A 139 -8.18 -6.45 16.61
CA LEU A 139 -7.55 -5.12 16.62
C LEU A 139 -6.19 -5.17 17.31
N PRO A 140 -5.09 -4.73 16.66
CA PRO A 140 -3.76 -4.86 17.21
C PRO A 140 -3.57 -3.95 18.42
N THR A 141 -2.95 -4.47 19.47
CA THR A 141 -2.63 -3.72 20.69
C THR A 141 -1.17 -3.29 20.75
N ASP A 142 -0.30 -3.96 20.01
CA ASP A 142 1.12 -3.68 19.87
C ASP A 142 1.64 -4.12 18.49
N TYR A 143 2.91 -3.84 18.21
CA TYR A 143 3.54 -4.19 16.95
C TYR A 143 3.56 -5.70 16.68
N ALA A 144 3.75 -6.52 17.71
CA ALA A 144 3.82 -7.97 17.55
C ALA A 144 2.45 -8.52 17.13
N SER A 145 1.37 -8.09 17.79
CA SER A 145 -0.01 -8.43 17.42
C SER A 145 -0.46 -7.88 16.06
N ALA A 146 0.30 -6.96 15.46
CA ALA A 146 0.02 -6.44 14.12
C ALA A 146 0.84 -7.13 13.02
N SER A 147 1.73 -8.06 13.38
CA SER A 147 2.69 -8.70 12.46
C SER A 147 2.85 -10.20 12.70
N ASP A 148 1.89 -10.84 13.37
CA ASP A 148 1.93 -12.25 13.77
C ASP A 148 1.26 -13.21 12.79
N ASP A 149 0.58 -12.69 11.76
CA ASP A 149 -0.23 -13.47 10.81
C ASP A 149 0.31 -13.42 9.36
N LEU A 150 -0.54 -13.72 8.37
CA LEU A 150 -0.16 -13.86 6.97
C LEU A 150 0.35 -12.54 6.38
N LEU A 151 1.63 -12.51 6.00
CA LEU A 151 2.22 -11.39 5.25
C LEU A 151 1.54 -11.22 3.87
N TRP A 152 0.74 -10.16 3.75
CA TRP A 152 -0.05 -9.86 2.57
C TRP A 152 0.74 -8.99 1.57
N LEU A 153 1.36 -7.92 2.06
CA LEU A 153 2.27 -7.06 1.31
C LEU A 153 3.53 -6.78 2.13
N GLU A 154 4.68 -6.80 1.47
CA GLU A 154 5.96 -6.36 2.00
C GLU A 154 6.44 -5.14 1.20
N LEU A 155 6.81 -4.09 1.90
CA LEU A 155 7.01 -2.76 1.35
C LEU A 155 8.40 -2.21 1.73
N GLU A 156 9.09 -1.60 0.77
CA GLU A 156 10.34 -0.88 0.97
C GLU A 156 10.13 0.61 0.72
N ALA A 157 10.60 1.46 1.63
CA ALA A 157 10.43 2.90 1.49
C ALA A 157 11.29 3.47 0.36
N VAL A 158 10.70 4.34 -0.45
CA VAL A 158 11.37 5.04 -1.54
C VAL A 158 11.80 6.42 -1.07
N ILE A 159 13.05 6.77 -1.38
CA ILE A 159 13.57 8.11 -1.09
C ILE A 159 12.84 9.13 -1.96
N ASN A 160 12.21 10.11 -1.33
CA ASN A 160 11.76 11.33 -1.98
C ASN A 160 12.95 12.31 -2.06
N PRO A 161 13.57 12.55 -3.24
CA PRO A 161 14.72 13.44 -3.37
C PRO A 161 14.35 14.92 -3.21
N LEU A 162 13.06 15.25 -3.19
CA LEU A 162 12.55 16.61 -3.00
C LEU A 162 12.22 16.90 -1.53
N ALA A 163 12.24 15.89 -0.66
CA ALA A 163 12.03 16.06 0.77
C ALA A 163 13.31 16.57 1.48
N GLY A 164 13.12 17.20 2.63
CA GLY A 164 14.20 17.78 3.42
C GLY A 164 14.83 19.02 2.80
N ASP A 165 16.10 19.26 3.11
CA ASP A 165 16.92 20.37 2.60
C ASP A 165 17.66 20.01 1.29
N GLY A 166 17.07 19.09 0.51
CA GLY A 166 17.63 18.58 -0.75
C GLY A 166 18.48 17.31 -0.61
N ALA A 167 18.66 16.79 0.61
CA ALA A 167 19.30 15.49 0.84
C ALA A 167 18.38 14.28 0.52
N GLY A 168 17.07 14.52 0.44
CA GLY A 168 16.05 13.49 0.32
C GLY A 168 15.71 12.83 1.65
N SER A 169 14.50 12.26 1.73
CA SER A 169 14.02 11.55 2.92
C SER A 169 13.09 10.40 2.51
N THR A 170 13.09 9.30 3.25
CA THR A 170 12.15 8.17 3.02
C THR A 170 10.76 8.42 3.61
N ILE A 171 10.65 9.32 4.60
CA ILE A 171 9.38 9.91 5.06
C ILE A 171 9.54 11.42 5.11
N ASP A 172 8.60 12.14 4.50
CA ASP A 172 8.48 13.59 4.61
C ASP A 172 7.52 13.94 5.75
N VAL A 173 8.04 14.56 6.81
CA VAL A 173 7.25 15.00 7.96
C VAL A 173 7.19 16.52 8.00
N ALA A 174 5.99 17.08 7.86
CA ALA A 174 5.77 18.51 8.03
C ALA A 174 5.73 18.88 9.51
N GLY A 175 6.77 19.58 9.98
CA GLY A 175 6.92 20.03 11.37
C GLY A 175 8.28 19.65 11.94
N ASN A 176 8.36 19.39 13.24
CA ASN A 176 9.55 18.87 13.90
C ASN A 176 9.28 17.45 14.44
N VAL A 177 10.28 16.80 15.03
CA VAL A 177 10.15 15.44 15.58
C VAL A 177 9.00 15.30 16.60
N THR A 178 8.80 16.32 17.43
CA THR A 178 7.79 16.30 18.50
C THR A 178 6.37 16.58 17.96
N ASP A 179 6.23 17.62 17.13
CA ASP A 179 4.95 18.20 16.73
C ASP A 179 4.54 17.93 15.28
N GLY A 180 5.35 17.17 14.53
CA GLY A 180 5.10 16.87 13.12
C GLY A 180 3.74 16.19 12.91
N ALA A 181 2.80 16.91 12.30
CA ALA A 181 1.40 16.50 12.23
C ALA A 181 1.04 15.74 10.94
N PHE A 182 1.83 15.92 9.88
CA PHE A 182 1.59 15.30 8.58
C PHE A 182 2.82 14.51 8.16
N GLY A 183 2.61 13.28 7.70
CA GLY A 183 3.67 12.41 7.18
C GLY A 183 3.30 11.90 5.79
N ASN A 184 4.25 11.92 4.86
CA ASN A 184 4.10 11.30 3.55
C ASN A 184 5.25 10.32 3.30
N ALA A 185 4.93 9.15 2.78
CA ALA A 185 5.90 8.12 2.41
C ALA A 185 5.49 7.47 1.08
N TYR A 186 6.47 6.92 0.38
CA TYR A 186 6.28 6.21 -0.88
C TYR A 186 6.91 4.84 -0.73
N PHE A 187 6.26 3.81 -1.27
CA PHE A 187 6.68 2.43 -1.07
C PHE A 187 6.72 1.65 -2.36
N ASN A 188 7.76 0.84 -2.53
CA ASN A 188 7.81 -0.24 -3.51
C ASN A 188 7.28 -1.51 -2.86
N VAL A 189 6.51 -2.29 -3.60
CA VAL A 189 6.05 -3.62 -3.23
C VAL A 189 7.15 -4.61 -3.61
N ILE A 190 7.81 -5.17 -2.62
CA ILE A 190 8.98 -6.05 -2.81
C ILE A 190 8.67 -7.53 -2.51
N GLY A 191 7.51 -7.80 -1.90
CA GLY A 191 7.14 -9.14 -1.45
C GLY A 191 5.73 -9.22 -0.87
N GLY A 192 5.42 -10.35 -0.24
CA GLY A 192 4.08 -10.68 0.26
C GLY A 192 3.25 -11.52 -0.72
N LEU A 193 2.14 -12.06 -0.23
CA LEU A 193 1.29 -12.98 -0.99
C LEU A 193 0.71 -12.38 -2.27
N VAL A 194 0.37 -11.08 -2.25
CA VAL A 194 -0.27 -10.40 -3.37
C VAL A 194 0.66 -9.41 -4.08
N ALA A 195 1.98 -9.54 -3.89
CA ALA A 195 2.98 -8.60 -4.42
C ALA A 195 2.82 -8.33 -5.93
N SER A 196 2.61 -9.38 -6.72
CA SER A 196 2.47 -9.28 -8.18
C SER A 196 1.22 -8.53 -8.64
N ASN A 197 0.27 -8.28 -7.73
CA ASN A 197 -0.90 -7.46 -8.03
C ASN A 197 -0.66 -5.97 -7.76
N PHE A 198 0.45 -5.56 -7.13
CA PHE A 198 0.67 -4.17 -6.73
C PHE A 198 1.99 -3.56 -7.19
N ASP A 199 2.92 -4.35 -7.78
CA ASP A 199 4.13 -3.85 -8.45
C ASP A 199 3.79 -3.14 -9.79
N THR A 200 3.32 -1.90 -9.71
CA THR A 200 2.84 -1.09 -10.84
C THR A 200 3.79 0.04 -11.22
N ASN A 201 4.65 0.48 -10.30
CA ASN A 201 5.46 1.68 -10.40
C ASN A 201 4.63 2.93 -10.78
N GLY A 202 3.35 2.94 -10.39
CA GLY A 202 2.35 3.91 -10.86
C GLY A 202 2.29 5.22 -10.05
N GLN A 203 2.98 5.30 -8.92
CA GLN A 203 3.01 6.47 -8.05
C GLN A 203 4.25 7.34 -8.30
N ILE A 204 4.37 8.42 -7.53
CA ILE A 204 5.50 9.35 -7.62
C ILE A 204 6.81 8.62 -7.29
N PHE A 205 7.91 9.05 -7.90
CA PHE A 205 9.24 8.44 -7.78
C PHE A 205 9.33 7.00 -8.29
N GLY A 206 8.32 6.58 -9.08
CA GLY A 206 8.23 5.21 -9.58
C GLY A 206 7.82 4.22 -8.50
N SER A 207 7.23 4.67 -7.40
CA SER A 207 6.77 3.78 -6.34
C SER A 207 5.45 3.10 -6.69
N ASP A 208 5.09 2.07 -5.92
CA ASP A 208 3.85 1.32 -6.09
C ASP A 208 2.70 1.91 -5.28
N LEU A 209 3.00 2.29 -4.05
CA LEU A 209 2.05 2.85 -3.10
C LEU A 209 2.52 4.22 -2.62
N ALA A 210 1.55 5.10 -2.37
CA ALA A 210 1.73 6.35 -1.63
C ALA A 210 1.00 6.23 -0.30
N TYR A 211 1.60 6.78 0.75
CA TYR A 211 1.08 6.82 2.10
C TYR A 211 1.05 8.25 2.57
N SER A 212 -0.09 8.67 3.12
CA SER A 212 -0.27 9.97 3.76
C SER A 212 -0.89 9.77 5.12
N SER A 213 -0.34 10.43 6.13
CA SER A 213 -0.82 10.36 7.50
C SER A 213 -1.05 11.72 8.12
N VAL A 214 -1.99 11.73 9.06
CA VAL A 214 -2.29 12.88 9.91
C VAL A 214 -2.31 12.39 11.36
N ARG A 215 -1.61 13.11 12.23
CA ARG A 215 -1.70 12.96 13.68
C ARG A 215 -1.79 14.33 14.34
N THR A 216 -2.25 14.35 15.59
CA THR A 216 -2.14 15.57 16.38
C THR A 216 -0.69 15.73 16.84
N GLY A 217 -0.15 16.95 16.80
CA GLY A 217 1.22 17.20 17.30
C GLY A 217 1.36 16.71 18.74
N GLY A 218 2.46 16.01 19.03
CA GLY A 218 2.69 15.40 20.35
C GLY A 218 1.89 14.13 20.67
N THR A 219 1.07 13.60 19.75
CA THR A 219 0.38 12.31 19.94
C THR A 219 1.09 11.17 19.21
N ASP A 220 1.00 9.97 19.79
CA ASP A 220 1.52 8.72 19.21
C ASP A 220 0.55 8.09 18.21
N ALA A 221 -0.73 8.47 18.23
CA ALA A 221 -1.77 7.93 17.36
C ALA A 221 -2.20 8.91 16.25
N GLY A 222 -2.64 8.36 15.12
CA GLY A 222 -3.17 9.12 14.00
C GLY A 222 -3.99 8.27 13.02
N THR A 223 -4.34 8.90 11.90
CA THR A 223 -5.03 8.28 10.76
C THR A 223 -4.14 8.30 9.54
N PHE A 224 -4.30 7.32 8.66
CA PHE A 224 -3.59 7.30 7.39
C PHE A 224 -4.51 6.93 6.23
N ILE A 225 -4.04 7.27 5.03
CA ILE A 225 -4.55 6.83 3.75
C ILE A 225 -3.37 6.21 3.01
N MET A 226 -3.61 5.06 2.38
CA MET A 226 -2.66 4.45 1.46
C MET A 226 -3.35 4.27 0.10
N ASN A 227 -2.69 4.67 -0.97
CA ASN A 227 -3.24 4.61 -2.32
C ASN A 227 -2.21 4.09 -3.33
N GLY A 228 -2.70 3.46 -4.38
CA GLY A 228 -1.89 2.76 -5.37
C GLY A 228 -2.70 2.38 -6.59
N ASN A 229 -2.10 1.58 -7.46
CA ASN A 229 -2.82 0.86 -8.50
C ASN A 229 -2.56 -0.63 -8.36
N SER A 230 -3.44 -1.42 -8.95
CA SER A 230 -3.33 -2.87 -8.95
C SER A 230 -3.39 -3.42 -10.36
N ILE A 231 -2.85 -4.63 -10.50
CA ILE A 231 -2.79 -5.35 -11.76
C ILE A 231 -3.94 -6.35 -11.77
N PRO A 232 -4.90 -6.22 -12.71
CA PRO A 232 -5.98 -7.19 -12.88
C PRO A 232 -5.44 -8.60 -13.16
N GLU A 233 -6.20 -9.65 -12.80
CA GLU A 233 -5.74 -11.01 -13.03
C GLU A 233 -5.44 -11.31 -14.51
N PRO A 234 -4.35 -12.04 -14.81
CA PRO A 234 -3.99 -12.42 -16.19
C PRO A 234 -5.07 -13.26 -16.91
N THR A 235 -5.96 -13.90 -16.16
CA THR A 235 -7.03 -14.77 -16.68
C THR A 235 -8.00 -14.02 -17.58
N SER A 236 -8.31 -12.75 -17.29
CA SER A 236 -9.16 -11.92 -18.16
C SER A 236 -8.52 -11.69 -19.53
N LEU A 237 -7.22 -11.39 -19.56
CA LEU A 237 -6.43 -11.25 -20.79
C LEU A 237 -6.28 -12.59 -21.53
N ALA A 238 -6.05 -13.67 -20.79
CA ALA A 238 -5.89 -15.00 -21.37
C ALA A 238 -7.19 -15.54 -21.97
N ILE A 239 -8.34 -15.35 -21.31
CA ILE A 239 -9.66 -15.73 -21.84
C ILE A 239 -10.00 -14.88 -23.06
N PHE A 240 -9.70 -13.58 -23.04
CA PHE A 240 -9.86 -12.72 -24.22
C PHE A 240 -8.99 -13.20 -25.39
N ALA A 241 -7.70 -13.48 -25.14
CA ALA A 241 -6.77 -13.99 -26.15
C ALA A 241 -7.17 -15.38 -26.67
N LEU A 242 -7.62 -16.28 -25.79
CA LEU A 242 -8.16 -17.59 -26.17
C LEU A 242 -9.47 -17.47 -26.95
N GLY A 243 -10.30 -16.49 -26.62
CA GLY A 243 -11.49 -16.13 -27.39
C GLY A 243 -11.14 -15.69 -28.81
N LEU A 244 -10.13 -14.83 -28.97
CA LEU A 244 -9.60 -14.40 -30.27
C LEU A 244 -8.98 -15.55 -31.07
N LEU A 245 -8.23 -16.44 -30.42
CA LEU A 245 -7.64 -17.63 -31.05
C LEU A 245 -8.73 -18.63 -31.48
N GLY A 246 -9.75 -18.85 -30.65
CA GLY A 246 -10.92 -19.66 -30.98
C GLY A 246 -11.68 -19.11 -32.18
N LEU A 247 -11.82 -17.79 -32.28
CA LEU A 247 -12.44 -17.10 -33.41
C LEU A 247 -11.62 -17.26 -34.69
N ALA A 248 -10.29 -17.09 -34.62
CA ALA A 248 -9.39 -17.31 -35.76
C ALA A 248 -9.44 -18.78 -36.25
N GLY A 249 -9.52 -19.73 -35.32
CA GLY A 249 -9.70 -21.15 -35.63
C GLY A 249 -11.04 -21.45 -36.30
N ALA A 250 -12.13 -20.84 -35.83
CA ALA A 250 -13.47 -21.00 -36.41
C ALA A 250 -13.57 -20.38 -37.82
N ALA A 251 -12.90 -19.25 -38.07
CA ALA A 251 -12.84 -18.62 -39.38
C ALA A 251 -12.13 -19.49 -40.43
N ARG A 252 -11.06 -20.21 -40.04
CA ARG A 252 -10.31 -21.12 -40.94
C ARG A 252 -11.09 -22.37 -41.34
N ARG A 253 -12.03 -22.86 -40.51
CA ARG A 253 -12.86 -24.04 -40.85
C ARG A 253 -13.93 -23.76 -41.93
N LYS A 254 -14.19 -22.51 -42.28
CA LYS A 254 -15.15 -22.11 -43.31
C LYS A 254 -14.52 -21.78 -44.67
N ALA A 255 -13.19 -21.83 -44.77
CA ALA A 255 -12.43 -21.69 -46.03
C ALA A 255 -12.17 -23.07 -46.66
#